data_AF-A0A9C9JMS8-F1
#
_entry.id   AF-A0A9C9JMS8-F1
#
_cell.length_a   1.000
_cell.length_b   1.000
_cell.length_c   1.000
_cell.angle_alpha   90.00
_cell.angle_beta   90.00
_cell.angle_gamma   90.00
#
_symmetry.space_group_name_H-M   'P 1'
#
loop_
_entity.id
_entity.type
_entity.pdbx_description
1 polymer ?
#
loop_
_entity_poly.entity_id
_entity_poly.type
_entity_poly.pdbx_seq_one_letter_code
_entity_poly.pdbx_strand_id
1 'polypeptide(L)'
;MTVTTLAGDGRQASGPDDGPGSTAGRLASPWDLTLYHGRLIIAMAGTHQLWWLDPESRTLELLAGSGRENLVDGPPDRAALSQPSGLEVQDGVLYIADSENSAVRAVAICDDRVVSTIAGAGLFEFGDVDGALDRARLQHCIGICVGDRQGGAAKLYLADSYNNKIKVIALGANTIHTLCGTGERGLADGGAGQAQFNEPNDVLLFAGKLYVADTSNHAIRTVDPISGHTSTLQLSGLDKLAPAAQPAAVTELALVLPPGESTLELRLALPEGTKLNPAAPLKLNFATGNSAALSLDGTVIEGLNLTLPLELTGSDAMLSVSGPVYFCDAANEGLCYVGRVDLRMMITADSSAERIQQRTIAPDAG
;
A
#
# COMPACT_ATOMS: atom_id res chain seq x y z
N MET A 1 -11.32 14.75 9.57
CA MET A 1 -9.95 14.65 9.02
C MET A 1 -10.11 14.36 7.54
N THR A 2 -9.62 15.20 6.64
CA THR A 2 -9.83 15.04 5.18
C THR A 2 -8.62 14.37 4.54
N VAL A 3 -8.84 13.39 3.67
CA VAL A 3 -7.80 12.82 2.82
C VAL A 3 -7.71 13.65 1.53
N THR A 4 -6.50 13.91 1.03
CA THR A 4 -6.29 14.65 -0.21
C THR A 4 -5.10 14.08 -0.95
N THR A 5 -5.19 13.99 -2.27
CA THR A 5 -4.09 13.57 -3.14
C THR A 5 -3.09 14.71 -3.32
N LEU A 6 -1.84 14.48 -2.90
CA LEU A 6 -0.74 15.43 -3.10
C LEU A 6 -0.05 15.24 -4.45
N ALA A 7 0.11 13.99 -4.91
CA ALA A 7 0.73 13.64 -6.18
C ALA A 7 0.12 12.34 -6.74
N GLY A 8 0.19 12.17 -8.07
CA GLY A 8 -0.40 11.04 -8.80
C GLY A 8 -1.83 11.30 -9.27
N ASP A 9 -2.13 10.81 -10.48
CA ASP A 9 -3.47 10.85 -11.10
C ASP A 9 -4.10 9.45 -11.25
N GLY A 10 -3.46 8.43 -10.66
CA GLY A 10 -3.84 7.02 -10.79
C GLY A 10 -3.31 6.33 -12.05
N ARG A 11 -2.57 7.03 -12.92
CA ARG A 11 -1.87 6.43 -14.07
C ARG A 11 -0.38 6.31 -13.75
N GLN A 12 0.22 5.21 -14.21
CA GLN A 12 1.65 4.96 -14.06
C GLN A 12 2.46 5.94 -14.93
N ALA A 13 3.54 6.48 -14.38
CA ALA A 13 4.53 7.23 -15.15
C ALA A 13 5.21 6.32 -16.21
N SER A 14 5.44 6.86 -17.40
CA SER A 14 5.88 6.10 -18.58
C SER A 14 7.40 5.94 -18.66
N GLY A 15 8.15 6.63 -17.81
CA GLY A 15 9.62 6.64 -17.80
C GLY A 15 10.19 7.66 -16.80
N PRO A 16 11.53 7.77 -16.72
CA PRO A 16 12.22 8.57 -15.70
C PRO A 16 12.01 10.09 -15.82
N ASP A 17 11.54 10.57 -16.97
CA ASP A 17 11.25 11.99 -17.21
C ASP A 17 9.74 12.32 -17.05
N ASP A 18 8.88 11.31 -16.82
CA ASP A 18 7.42 11.49 -16.68
C ASP A 18 7.04 11.69 -15.21
N GLY A 19 6.98 12.94 -14.74
CA GLY A 19 6.60 13.30 -13.37
C GLY A 19 7.47 14.40 -12.76
N PRO A 20 8.81 14.29 -12.76
CA PRO A 20 9.69 15.35 -12.29
C PRO A 20 9.49 16.65 -13.07
N GLY A 21 9.53 17.79 -12.37
CA GLY A 21 9.26 19.12 -12.93
C GLY A 21 7.78 19.45 -13.14
N SER A 22 6.86 18.55 -12.75
CA SER A 22 5.42 18.76 -12.88
C SER A 22 4.72 18.96 -11.54
N THR A 23 3.51 19.53 -11.59
CA THR A 23 2.62 19.69 -10.42
C THR A 23 1.66 18.51 -10.35
N ALA A 24 1.70 17.75 -9.24
CA ALA A 24 0.91 16.54 -9.02
C ALA A 24 1.02 15.50 -10.15
N GLY A 25 2.22 15.35 -10.72
CA GLY A 25 2.50 14.45 -11.84
C GLY A 25 2.23 12.98 -11.57
N ARG A 26 2.35 12.18 -12.64
CA ARG A 26 2.25 10.72 -12.57
C ARG A 26 3.38 10.15 -11.72
N LEU A 27 3.08 9.06 -11.03
CA LEU A 27 4.02 8.31 -10.21
C LEU A 27 4.16 6.89 -10.79
N ALA A 28 5.31 6.26 -10.63
CA ALA A 28 5.53 4.84 -10.90
C ALA A 28 6.02 4.13 -9.63
N SER A 29 5.11 3.41 -8.96
CA SER A 29 5.38 2.58 -7.79
C SER A 29 6.19 3.32 -6.70
N PRO A 30 5.63 4.36 -6.05
CA PRO A 30 6.24 4.92 -4.85
C PRO A 30 6.20 3.87 -3.73
N TRP A 31 7.35 3.53 -3.15
CA TRP A 31 7.46 2.47 -2.14
C TRP A 31 7.62 3.00 -0.72
N ASP A 32 8.37 4.09 -0.56
CA ASP A 32 8.59 4.71 0.74
C ASP A 32 8.73 6.23 0.64
N LEU A 33 8.58 6.91 1.76
CA LEU A 33 8.75 8.35 1.88
C LEU A 33 9.41 8.74 3.19
N THR A 34 10.19 9.82 3.17
CA THR A 34 10.71 10.45 4.38
C THR A 34 10.56 11.97 4.31
N LEU A 35 10.48 12.63 5.46
CA LEU A 35 10.30 14.08 5.56
C LEU A 35 11.63 14.77 5.83
N TYR A 36 11.97 15.76 5.01
CA TYR A 36 13.16 16.59 5.21
C TYR A 36 12.84 18.08 5.00
N HIS A 37 13.00 18.87 6.06
CA HIS A 37 12.72 20.32 6.06
C HIS A 37 11.38 20.72 5.39
N GLY A 38 10.31 19.97 5.67
CA GLY A 38 8.96 20.26 5.15
C GLY A 38 8.69 19.74 3.74
N ARG A 39 9.67 19.13 3.07
CA ARG A 39 9.50 18.44 1.78
C ARG A 39 9.55 16.94 1.98
N LEU A 40 8.83 16.20 1.15
CA LEU A 40 8.85 14.74 1.14
C LEU A 40 9.89 14.26 0.12
N ILE A 41 10.68 13.27 0.50
CA ILE A 41 11.49 12.46 -0.43
C ILE A 41 10.72 11.18 -0.68
N ILE A 42 10.61 10.77 -1.92
CA ILE A 42 9.86 9.58 -2.34
C ILE A 42 10.80 8.59 -3.01
N ALA A 43 10.76 7.33 -2.57
CA ALA A 43 11.44 6.21 -3.22
C ALA A 43 10.58 5.76 -4.41
N MET A 44 10.97 6.19 -5.61
CA MET A 44 10.25 5.86 -6.84
C MET A 44 10.82 4.57 -7.43
N ALA A 45 10.39 3.44 -6.86
CA ALA A 45 10.91 2.13 -7.25
C ALA A 45 10.68 1.84 -8.74
N GLY A 46 9.51 2.21 -9.26
CA GLY A 46 9.11 1.91 -10.64
C GLY A 46 9.87 2.68 -11.72
N THR A 47 10.55 3.77 -11.36
CA THR A 47 11.46 4.50 -12.25
C THR A 47 12.90 4.46 -11.77
N HIS A 48 13.23 3.67 -10.75
CA HIS A 48 14.58 3.57 -10.17
C HIS A 48 15.18 4.95 -9.78
N GLN A 49 14.37 5.78 -9.13
CA GLN A 49 14.70 7.17 -8.81
C GLN A 49 14.29 7.57 -7.40
N LEU A 50 14.83 8.71 -6.95
CA LEU A 50 14.41 9.41 -5.73
C LEU A 50 13.87 10.77 -6.14
N TRP A 51 12.66 11.11 -5.70
CA TRP A 51 12.00 12.36 -6.05
C TRP A 51 11.74 13.22 -4.82
N TRP A 52 11.80 14.53 -4.98
CA TRP A 52 11.20 15.49 -4.05
C TRP A 52 9.72 15.69 -4.36
N LEU A 53 8.93 15.91 -3.31
CA LEU A 53 7.60 16.49 -3.37
C LEU A 53 7.52 17.65 -2.38
N ASP A 54 7.24 18.84 -2.87
CA ASP A 54 6.79 19.95 -2.03
C ASP A 54 5.28 19.78 -1.76
N PRO A 55 4.85 19.56 -0.50
CA PRO A 55 3.44 19.33 -0.19
C PRO A 55 2.55 20.57 -0.39
N GLU A 56 3.12 21.79 -0.34
CA GLU A 56 2.35 23.03 -0.54
C GLU A 56 2.10 23.28 -2.02
N SER A 57 3.16 23.32 -2.82
CA SER A 57 3.05 23.57 -4.27
C SER A 57 2.67 22.32 -5.07
N ARG A 58 2.76 21.12 -4.47
CA ARG A 58 2.58 19.80 -5.11
C ARG A 58 3.56 19.55 -6.24
N THR A 59 4.70 20.23 -6.23
CA THR A 59 5.71 20.11 -7.28
C THR A 59 6.60 18.91 -7.01
N LEU A 60 6.78 18.08 -8.05
CA LEU A 60 7.70 16.95 -8.05
C LEU A 60 9.03 17.35 -8.68
N GLU A 61 10.16 16.92 -8.14
CA GLU A 61 11.48 17.18 -8.72
C GLU A 61 12.38 15.95 -8.58
N LEU A 62 13.31 15.75 -9.52
CA LEU A 62 14.32 14.70 -9.39
C LEU A 62 15.30 15.05 -8.26
N LEU A 63 15.37 14.19 -7.23
CA LEU A 63 16.42 14.27 -6.22
C LEU A 63 17.69 13.60 -6.74
N ALA A 64 17.60 12.34 -7.19
CA ALA A 64 18.69 11.55 -7.78
C ALA A 64 18.17 10.31 -8.52
N GLY A 65 18.99 9.75 -9.41
CA GLY A 65 18.72 8.55 -10.21
C GLY A 65 18.51 8.87 -11.69
N SER A 66 19.31 8.24 -12.54
CA SER A 66 19.20 8.33 -14.01
C SER A 66 18.01 7.58 -14.58
N GLY A 67 17.35 6.75 -13.78
CA GLY A 67 16.28 5.85 -14.20
C GLY A 67 16.73 4.52 -14.77
N ARG A 68 18.05 4.31 -14.93
CA ARG A 68 18.59 3.00 -15.28
C ARG A 68 18.68 2.11 -14.04
N GLU A 69 18.19 0.88 -14.17
CA GLU A 69 18.40 -0.19 -13.18
C GLU A 69 19.86 -0.66 -13.21
N ASN A 70 20.65 -0.24 -12.21
CA ASN A 70 22.04 -0.67 -12.00
C ASN A 70 22.56 -0.18 -10.64
N LEU A 71 23.76 -0.62 -10.24
CA LEU A 71 24.50 -0.07 -9.10
C LEU A 71 25.61 0.88 -9.62
N VAL A 72 25.29 2.17 -9.74
CA VAL A 72 26.29 3.18 -10.15
C VAL A 72 26.26 4.38 -9.22
N ASP A 73 27.41 4.69 -8.64
CA ASP A 73 27.66 5.88 -7.84
C ASP A 73 27.95 7.11 -8.72
N GLY A 74 27.78 8.30 -8.16
CA GLY A 74 28.11 9.55 -8.83
C GLY A 74 27.06 10.65 -8.66
N PRO A 75 27.10 11.69 -9.52
CA PRO A 75 26.18 12.81 -9.41
C PRO A 75 24.71 12.37 -9.66
N PRO A 76 23.72 13.15 -9.19
CA PRO A 76 22.30 12.79 -9.19
C PRO A 76 21.74 12.28 -10.51
N ASP A 77 22.12 12.89 -11.63
CA ASP A 77 21.61 12.61 -12.97
C ASP A 77 22.29 11.40 -13.65
N ARG A 78 23.41 10.91 -13.08
CA ARG A 78 24.20 9.79 -13.64
C ARG A 78 24.22 8.56 -12.76
N ALA A 79 23.98 8.71 -11.46
CA ALA A 79 23.84 7.58 -10.56
C ALA A 79 22.71 6.66 -11.02
N ALA A 80 22.87 5.37 -10.78
CA ALA A 80 21.85 4.36 -11.05
C ALA A 80 21.47 3.70 -9.73
N LEU A 81 20.16 3.55 -9.56
CA LEU A 81 19.51 2.83 -8.47
C LEU A 81 18.74 1.66 -9.10
N SER A 82 18.23 0.77 -8.28
CA SER A 82 17.44 -0.39 -8.69
C SER A 82 16.37 -0.66 -7.63
N GLN A 83 15.17 -0.12 -7.86
CA GLN A 83 14.03 -0.23 -6.94
C GLN A 83 14.36 0.25 -5.51
N PRO A 84 14.71 1.55 -5.33
CA PRO A 84 14.84 2.11 -3.99
C PRO A 84 13.50 1.98 -3.26
N SER A 85 13.54 1.36 -2.08
CA SER A 85 12.33 0.86 -1.40
C SER A 85 12.22 1.23 0.06
N GLY A 86 13.31 1.67 0.68
CA GLY A 86 13.31 2.22 2.04
C GLY A 86 14.22 3.43 2.13
N LEU A 87 13.78 4.44 2.85
CA LEU A 87 14.41 5.74 2.98
C LEU A 87 14.44 6.19 4.44
N GLU A 88 15.60 6.66 4.89
CA GLU A 88 15.68 7.36 6.16
C GLU A 88 16.70 8.50 6.07
N VAL A 89 16.32 9.68 6.55
CA VAL A 89 17.18 10.86 6.54
C VAL A 89 17.64 11.20 7.94
N GLN A 90 18.95 11.36 8.12
CA GLN A 90 19.52 11.91 9.36
C GLN A 90 20.68 12.85 9.03
N ASP A 91 20.67 14.03 9.65
CA ASP A 91 21.75 15.02 9.55
C ASP A 91 22.17 15.37 8.11
N GLY A 92 21.19 15.49 7.21
CA GLY A 92 21.38 15.86 5.81
C GLY A 92 21.88 14.72 4.91
N VAL A 93 21.98 13.50 5.42
CA VAL A 93 22.28 12.30 4.64
C VAL A 93 21.02 11.46 4.52
N LEU A 94 20.60 11.18 3.28
CA LEU A 94 19.57 10.19 2.99
C LEU A 94 20.23 8.82 2.86
N TYR A 95 19.79 7.86 3.65
CA TYR A 95 20.14 6.45 3.50
C TYR A 95 19.02 5.72 2.76
N ILE A 96 19.42 4.82 1.86
CA ILE A 96 18.51 4.18 0.91
C ILE A 96 18.75 2.67 0.95
N ALA A 97 17.69 1.89 1.12
CA ALA A 97 17.68 0.49 0.76
C ALA A 97 17.36 0.38 -0.74
N ASP A 98 18.35 -0.05 -1.52
CA ASP A 98 18.32 -0.14 -2.97
C ASP A 98 18.12 -1.61 -3.35
N SER A 99 16.86 -2.05 -3.30
CA SER A 99 16.51 -3.44 -3.03
C SER A 99 16.95 -4.42 -4.10
N GLU A 100 16.74 -4.13 -5.39
CA GLU A 100 17.16 -5.04 -6.46
C GLU A 100 18.69 -5.12 -6.57
N ASN A 101 19.40 -4.06 -6.17
CA ASN A 101 20.86 -4.11 -6.05
C ASN A 101 21.35 -4.86 -4.81
N SER A 102 20.44 -5.24 -3.89
CA SER A 102 20.76 -5.78 -2.56
C SER A 102 21.81 -4.91 -1.85
N ALA A 103 21.59 -3.60 -1.88
CA ALA A 103 22.56 -2.61 -1.48
C ALA A 103 21.97 -1.55 -0.55
N VAL A 104 22.85 -0.95 0.25
CA VAL A 104 22.56 0.27 1.01
C VAL A 104 23.32 1.41 0.36
N ARG A 105 22.61 2.48 0.02
CA ARG A 105 23.17 3.68 -0.63
C ARG A 105 23.02 4.88 0.29
N ALA A 106 23.76 5.94 0.00
CA ALA A 106 23.61 7.24 0.65
C ALA A 106 23.63 8.40 -0.35
N VAL A 107 22.93 9.48 0.00
CA VAL A 107 22.95 10.76 -0.72
C VAL A 107 23.15 11.88 0.28
N ALA A 108 24.21 12.67 0.11
CA ALA A 108 24.42 13.91 0.86
C ALA A 108 23.50 15.01 0.30
N ILE A 109 22.32 15.15 0.89
CA ILE A 109 21.22 15.96 0.35
C ILE A 109 21.58 17.45 0.28
N CYS A 110 22.35 17.93 1.25
CA CYS A 110 22.74 19.34 1.39
C CYS A 110 23.92 19.77 0.51
N ASP A 111 24.63 18.83 -0.12
CA ASP A 111 25.84 19.09 -0.89
C ASP A 111 25.53 18.98 -2.40
N ASP A 112 26.42 18.33 -3.15
CA ASP A 112 26.27 18.05 -4.58
C ASP A 112 25.33 16.86 -4.88
N ARG A 113 24.72 16.27 -3.85
CA ARG A 113 23.80 15.12 -3.92
C ARG A 113 24.44 13.90 -4.58
N VAL A 114 25.76 13.73 -4.44
CA VAL A 114 26.41 12.50 -4.91
C VAL A 114 25.82 11.28 -4.21
N VAL A 115 25.44 10.30 -5.03
CA VAL A 115 25.01 8.97 -4.60
C VAL A 115 26.24 8.09 -4.42
N SER A 116 26.36 7.45 -3.26
CA SER A 116 27.43 6.51 -2.93
C SER A 116 26.90 5.18 -2.42
N THR A 117 27.65 4.10 -2.64
CA THR A 117 27.35 2.78 -2.11
C THR A 117 28.00 2.60 -0.75
N ILE A 118 27.20 2.24 0.26
CA ILE A 118 27.67 1.89 1.61
C ILE A 118 27.99 0.40 1.67
N ALA A 119 27.08 -0.45 1.20
CA ALA A 119 27.22 -1.91 1.19
C ALA A 119 26.44 -2.50 0.01
N GLY A 120 26.81 -3.71 -0.42
CA GLY A 120 26.25 -4.39 -1.60
C GLY A 120 27.17 -4.31 -2.81
N ALA A 121 27.00 -5.24 -3.74
CA ALA A 121 27.93 -5.41 -4.87
C ALA A 121 27.26 -5.43 -6.25
N GLY A 122 25.92 -5.40 -6.33
CA GLY A 122 25.16 -5.22 -7.56
C GLY A 122 24.02 -6.23 -7.73
N LEU A 123 23.26 -6.07 -8.82
CA LEU A 123 22.01 -6.78 -9.13
C LEU A 123 22.05 -8.31 -8.94
N PHE A 124 23.18 -8.95 -9.20
CA PHE A 124 23.31 -10.42 -9.15
C PHE A 124 24.34 -10.89 -8.11
N GLU A 125 24.84 -9.97 -7.28
CA GLU A 125 25.81 -10.24 -6.23
C GLU A 125 25.17 -10.10 -4.85
N PHE A 126 24.12 -10.89 -4.61
CA PHE A 126 23.41 -10.98 -3.35
C PHE A 126 23.85 -12.19 -2.51
N GLY A 127 23.38 -12.25 -1.27
CA GLY A 127 23.64 -13.35 -0.34
C GLY A 127 23.48 -12.91 1.11
N ASP A 128 24.00 -13.70 2.05
CA ASP A 128 23.93 -13.42 3.49
C ASP A 128 25.33 -13.52 4.10
N VAL A 129 26.07 -12.41 4.01
CA VAL A 129 27.46 -12.35 4.49
C VAL A 129 27.65 -11.11 5.36
N ASP A 130 27.96 -11.36 6.63
CA ASP A 130 28.34 -10.33 7.59
C ASP A 130 29.84 -9.98 7.49
N GLY A 131 30.23 -8.82 8.05
CA GLY A 131 31.63 -8.40 8.14
C GLY A 131 31.86 -6.98 7.61
N ALA A 132 32.99 -6.78 6.93
CA ALA A 132 33.32 -5.49 6.32
C ALA A 132 32.35 -5.15 5.18
N LEU A 133 31.96 -3.87 5.05
CA LEU A 133 30.89 -3.47 4.13
C LEU A 133 31.19 -3.75 2.64
N ASP A 134 32.46 -3.75 2.25
CA ASP A 134 32.91 -4.06 0.88
C ASP A 134 32.79 -5.55 0.52
N ARG A 135 32.65 -6.42 1.51
CA ARG A 135 32.52 -7.88 1.36
C ARG A 135 31.17 -8.40 1.78
N ALA A 136 30.41 -7.60 2.50
CA ALA A 136 29.09 -7.96 2.95
C ALA A 136 28.17 -8.28 1.76
N ARG A 137 27.19 -9.13 2.04
CA ARG A 137 26.14 -9.48 1.09
C ARG A 137 24.80 -9.41 1.81
N LEU A 138 23.85 -8.76 1.15
CA LEU A 138 22.45 -8.65 1.51
C LEU A 138 21.63 -9.35 0.43
N GLN A 139 20.34 -9.55 0.67
CA GLN A 139 19.43 -10.04 -0.35
C GLN A 139 18.09 -9.30 -0.26
N HIS A 140 17.88 -8.41 -1.24
CA HIS A 140 16.66 -7.64 -1.39
C HIS A 140 16.25 -6.94 -0.09
N CYS A 141 17.17 -6.18 0.52
CA CYS A 141 16.86 -5.38 1.70
C CYS A 141 15.86 -4.28 1.36
N ILE A 142 14.83 -4.10 2.18
CA ILE A 142 13.72 -3.16 1.89
C ILE A 142 13.69 -2.03 2.92
N GLY A 143 13.53 -2.33 4.20
CA GLY A 143 13.44 -1.34 5.26
C GLY A 143 14.79 -0.87 5.77
N ILE A 144 14.87 0.42 6.12
CA ILE A 144 16.06 1.03 6.73
C ILE A 144 15.65 2.03 7.80
N CYS A 145 16.33 2.02 8.94
CA CYS A 145 16.17 3.04 9.98
C CYS A 145 17.51 3.41 10.59
N VAL A 146 17.68 4.71 10.85
CA VAL A 146 18.87 5.25 11.49
C VAL A 146 18.71 5.19 13.00
N GLY A 147 19.67 4.53 13.65
CA GLY A 147 19.75 4.43 15.10
C GLY A 147 20.45 5.58 15.79
N ASP A 148 20.45 5.55 17.12
CA ASP A 148 21.20 6.50 17.94
C ASP A 148 22.70 6.48 17.61
N ARG A 149 23.30 7.68 17.56
CA ARG A 149 24.74 7.86 17.36
C ARG A 149 25.51 7.37 18.59
N GLN A 150 26.07 6.16 18.54
CA GLN A 150 27.01 5.70 19.55
C GLN A 150 28.45 6.02 19.13
N GLY A 151 29.15 6.82 19.94
CA GLY A 151 30.52 7.23 19.65
C GLY A 151 30.68 8.23 18.50
N GLY A 152 29.60 8.93 18.12
CA GLY A 152 29.60 9.98 17.09
C GLY A 152 29.19 9.52 15.68
N ALA A 153 29.20 8.21 15.41
CA ALA A 153 28.74 7.64 14.14
C ALA A 153 27.34 7.00 14.29
N ALA A 154 26.52 7.12 13.24
CA ALA A 154 25.19 6.51 13.20
C ALA A 154 25.28 4.99 12.97
N LYS A 155 24.28 4.26 13.49
CA LYS A 155 24.02 2.86 13.12
C LYS A 155 22.83 2.84 12.16
N LEU A 156 22.82 1.92 11.21
CA LEU A 156 21.66 1.69 10.34
C LEU A 156 21.11 0.31 10.65
N TYR A 157 19.83 0.22 10.98
CA TYR A 157 19.09 -1.04 11.08
C TYR A 157 18.43 -1.33 9.75
N LEU A 158 18.48 -2.58 9.31
CA LEU A 158 18.03 -3.01 8.00
C LEU A 158 17.12 -4.21 8.13
N ALA A 159 16.02 -4.19 7.40
CA ALA A 159 15.26 -5.39 7.09
C ALA A 159 15.88 -6.04 5.84
N ASP A 160 16.71 -7.07 6.05
CA ASP A 160 17.31 -7.86 4.98
C ASP A 160 16.32 -8.94 4.54
N SER A 161 15.33 -8.50 3.76
CA SER A 161 14.02 -9.14 3.66
C SER A 161 14.08 -10.58 3.15
N TYR A 162 14.81 -10.86 2.07
CA TYR A 162 14.86 -12.23 1.53
C TYR A 162 15.80 -13.15 2.30
N ASN A 163 16.67 -12.59 3.14
CA ASN A 163 17.44 -13.34 4.12
C ASN A 163 16.69 -13.54 5.45
N ASN A 164 15.44 -13.06 5.59
CA ASN A 164 14.62 -13.19 6.81
C ASN A 164 15.33 -12.74 8.10
N LYS A 165 16.09 -11.64 8.00
CA LYS A 165 16.96 -11.15 9.08
C LYS A 165 16.84 -9.65 9.27
N ILE A 166 17.09 -9.22 10.50
CA ILE A 166 17.39 -7.82 10.81
C ILE A 166 18.90 -7.70 10.95
N LYS A 167 19.50 -6.81 10.15
CA LYS A 167 20.94 -6.52 10.19
C LYS A 167 21.20 -5.12 10.69
N VAL A 168 22.42 -4.88 11.16
CA VAL A 168 22.85 -3.56 11.60
C VAL A 168 24.21 -3.19 11.00
N ILE A 169 24.27 -2.03 10.38
CA ILE A 169 25.50 -1.39 9.90
C ILE A 169 26.02 -0.45 10.99
N ALA A 170 27.28 -0.61 11.36
CA ALA A 170 28.01 0.34 12.20
C ALA A 170 28.92 1.20 11.31
N LEU A 171 28.45 2.38 10.88
CA LEU A 171 29.17 3.22 9.91
C LEU A 171 30.58 3.60 10.40
N GLY A 172 30.74 3.92 11.69
CA GLY A 172 32.04 4.28 12.26
C GLY A 172 33.05 3.12 12.32
N ALA A 173 32.57 1.87 12.28
CA ALA A 173 33.41 0.68 12.26
C ALA A 173 33.56 0.07 10.86
N ASN A 174 32.82 0.57 9.87
CA ASN A 174 32.75 0.04 8.51
C ASN A 174 32.39 -1.47 8.48
N THR A 175 31.41 -1.87 9.28
CA THR A 175 30.95 -3.26 9.36
C THR A 175 29.44 -3.39 9.39
N ILE A 176 28.96 -4.56 8.99
CA ILE A 176 27.58 -5.03 9.11
C ILE A 176 27.54 -6.39 9.80
N HIS A 177 26.52 -6.62 10.62
CA HIS A 177 26.26 -7.92 11.19
C HIS A 177 24.76 -8.19 11.36
N THR A 178 24.40 -9.46 11.43
CA THR A 178 23.06 -9.92 11.80
C THR A 178 22.78 -9.58 13.27
N LEU A 179 21.74 -8.78 13.51
CA LEU A 179 21.25 -8.49 14.86
C LEU A 179 20.38 -9.64 15.37
N CYS A 180 19.45 -10.11 14.55
CA CYS A 180 18.58 -11.25 14.86
C CYS A 180 17.97 -11.86 13.59
N GLY A 181 17.45 -13.07 13.73
CA GLY A 181 16.84 -13.85 12.65
C GLY A 181 17.69 -15.07 12.31
N THR A 182 17.07 -16.25 12.23
CA THR A 182 17.78 -17.48 11.86
C THR A 182 18.09 -17.56 10.37
N GLY A 183 17.36 -16.83 9.53
CA GLY A 183 17.37 -16.97 8.08
C GLY A 183 16.25 -17.87 7.52
N GLU A 184 15.66 -18.69 8.38
CA GLU A 184 14.51 -19.53 8.03
C GLU A 184 13.22 -18.73 8.10
N ARG A 185 12.36 -18.91 7.09
CA ARG A 185 11.02 -18.33 7.06
C ARG A 185 10.18 -18.92 8.20
N GLY A 186 9.59 -18.07 9.03
CA GLY A 186 8.69 -18.51 10.09
C GLY A 186 8.32 -17.39 11.05
N LEU A 187 7.48 -17.72 12.03
CA LEU A 187 7.02 -16.81 13.08
C LEU A 187 7.42 -17.39 14.45
N ALA A 188 8.60 -17.02 14.94
CA ALA A 188 9.09 -17.46 16.24
C ALA A 188 9.68 -16.29 17.01
N ASP A 189 9.24 -16.13 18.26
CA ASP A 189 9.84 -15.21 19.24
C ASP A 189 11.07 -15.87 19.88
N GLY A 190 11.98 -15.08 20.46
CA GLY A 190 13.16 -15.61 21.14
C GLY A 190 14.39 -14.72 21.08
N GLY A 191 15.54 -15.28 21.45
CA GLY A 191 16.83 -14.59 21.33
C GLY A 191 17.25 -14.36 19.87
N ALA A 192 18.32 -13.59 19.67
CA ALA A 192 18.84 -13.19 18.36
C ALA A 192 18.93 -14.34 17.33
N GLY A 193 19.48 -15.50 17.73
CA GLY A 193 19.64 -16.67 16.86
C GLY A 193 18.48 -17.68 16.89
N GLN A 194 17.35 -17.33 17.48
CA GLN A 194 16.15 -18.19 17.59
C GLN A 194 14.94 -17.58 16.90
N ALA A 195 14.86 -16.24 16.89
CA ALA A 195 13.77 -15.54 16.25
C ALA A 195 13.69 -15.86 14.76
N GLN A 196 12.48 -16.06 14.26
CA GLN A 196 12.21 -16.26 12.83
C GLN A 196 11.35 -15.09 12.32
N PHE A 197 11.63 -14.70 11.09
CA PHE A 197 10.89 -13.70 10.32
C PHE A 197 10.48 -14.33 8.98
N ASN A 198 9.58 -13.68 8.25
CA ASN A 198 9.21 -14.07 6.90
C ASN A 198 9.02 -12.81 6.06
N GLU A 199 10.06 -12.49 5.27
CA GLU A 199 10.12 -11.28 4.45
C GLU A 199 9.83 -9.99 5.25
N PRO A 200 10.62 -9.70 6.32
CA PRO A 200 10.47 -8.45 7.06
C PRO A 200 10.72 -7.30 6.10
N ASN A 201 9.77 -6.37 6.00
CA ASN A 201 9.73 -5.38 4.95
C ASN A 201 10.19 -4.01 5.46
N ASP A 202 9.89 -3.68 6.71
CA ASP A 202 10.32 -2.42 7.31
C ASP A 202 10.83 -2.58 8.75
N VAL A 203 11.67 -1.64 9.20
CA VAL A 203 12.21 -1.56 10.56
C VAL A 203 12.26 -0.11 11.03
N LEU A 204 11.75 0.17 12.24
CA LEU A 204 11.73 1.50 12.85
C LEU A 204 12.25 1.46 14.28
N LEU A 205 13.21 2.31 14.62
CA LEU A 205 13.61 2.54 16.01
C LEU A 205 12.67 3.55 16.68
N PHE A 206 11.95 3.10 17.70
CA PHE A 206 11.07 3.96 18.49
C PHE A 206 11.13 3.59 19.96
N ALA A 207 11.28 4.59 20.84
CA ALA A 207 11.32 4.42 22.29
C ALA A 207 12.29 3.32 22.77
N GLY A 208 13.47 3.22 22.13
CA GLY A 208 14.52 2.25 22.49
C GLY A 208 14.29 0.81 22.02
N LYS A 209 13.26 0.56 21.19
CA LYS A 209 13.00 -0.74 20.56
C LYS A 209 12.90 -0.59 19.06
N LEU A 210 13.32 -1.62 18.34
CA LEU A 210 13.00 -1.74 16.92
C LEU A 210 11.61 -2.34 16.77
N TYR A 211 10.81 -1.78 15.88
CA TYR A 211 9.55 -2.32 15.41
C TYR A 211 9.76 -2.79 13.99
N VAL A 212 9.42 -4.04 13.70
CA VAL A 212 9.62 -4.67 12.40
C VAL A 212 8.27 -5.04 11.81
N ALA A 213 8.01 -4.59 10.60
CA ALA A 213 6.88 -5.05 9.80
C ALA A 213 7.26 -6.41 9.17
N ASP A 214 6.81 -7.50 9.80
CA ASP A 214 7.07 -8.87 9.36
C ASP A 214 5.95 -9.33 8.43
N THR A 215 6.03 -8.84 7.19
CA THR A 215 4.91 -8.73 6.25
C THR A 215 4.25 -10.06 5.93
N SER A 216 5.02 -11.08 5.59
CA SER A 216 4.46 -12.38 5.20
C SER A 216 4.01 -13.21 6.41
N ASN A 217 4.27 -12.74 7.62
CA ASN A 217 3.67 -13.26 8.86
C ASN A 217 2.48 -12.43 9.36
N HIS A 218 2.14 -11.32 8.68
CA HIS A 218 1.09 -10.39 9.11
C HIS A 218 1.26 -9.88 10.55
N ALA A 219 2.51 -9.67 10.97
CA ALA A 219 2.84 -9.34 12.35
C ALA A 219 3.72 -8.10 12.45
N ILE A 220 3.56 -7.36 13.55
CA ILE A 220 4.56 -6.39 13.99
C ILE A 220 5.42 -7.06 15.06
N ARG A 221 6.72 -7.07 14.88
CA ARG A 221 7.70 -7.65 15.81
C ARG A 221 8.37 -6.52 16.57
N THR A 222 8.68 -6.72 17.83
CA THR A 222 9.55 -5.82 18.59
C THR A 222 10.87 -6.49 18.85
N VAL A 223 11.97 -5.81 18.53
CA VAL A 223 13.34 -6.30 18.72
C VAL A 223 14.09 -5.35 19.64
N ASP A 224 14.78 -5.92 20.63
CA ASP A 224 15.74 -5.18 21.44
C ASP A 224 17.03 -4.92 20.63
N PRO A 225 17.42 -3.65 20.39
CA PRO A 225 18.52 -3.30 19.49
C PRO A 225 19.91 -3.68 20.01
N ILE A 226 20.03 -4.18 21.25
CA ILE A 226 21.30 -4.57 21.87
C ILE A 226 21.44 -6.09 21.89
N SER A 227 20.42 -6.79 22.36
CA SER A 227 20.42 -8.24 22.56
C SER A 227 19.83 -9.03 21.38
N GLY A 228 19.11 -8.37 20.48
CA GLY A 228 18.36 -9.01 19.40
C GLY A 228 17.17 -9.85 19.88
N HIS A 229 16.78 -9.74 21.16
CA HIS A 229 15.60 -10.44 21.66
C HIS A 229 14.35 -9.92 20.95
N THR A 230 13.56 -10.84 20.41
CA THR A 230 12.41 -10.56 19.56
C THR A 230 11.13 -11.10 20.18
N SER A 231 10.07 -10.30 20.16
CA SER A 231 8.72 -10.70 20.56
C SER A 231 7.66 -10.17 19.59
N THR A 232 6.51 -10.84 19.53
CA THR A 232 5.36 -10.35 18.75
C THR A 232 4.65 -9.21 19.48
N LEU A 233 4.42 -8.07 18.82
CA LEU A 233 3.58 -7.01 19.37
C LEU A 233 2.12 -7.45 19.41
N GLN A 234 1.52 -7.47 20.60
CA GLN A 234 0.10 -7.76 20.77
C GLN A 234 -0.71 -6.47 20.61
N LEU A 235 -1.52 -6.40 19.56
CA LEU A 235 -2.46 -5.31 19.33
C LEU A 235 -3.83 -5.70 19.92
N SER A 236 -4.34 -4.88 20.85
CA SER A 236 -5.65 -5.08 21.47
C SER A 236 -6.74 -4.27 20.76
N GLY A 237 -8.00 -4.71 20.87
CA GLY A 237 -9.14 -4.01 20.29
C GLY A 237 -9.35 -4.23 18.78
N LEU A 238 -8.56 -5.11 18.14
CA LEU A 238 -8.72 -5.49 16.73
C LEU A 238 -9.99 -6.29 16.47
N ASP A 239 -10.54 -6.94 17.50
CA ASP A 239 -11.84 -7.61 17.49
C ASP A 239 -12.98 -6.67 17.06
N LYS A 240 -12.84 -5.36 17.29
CA LYS A 240 -13.79 -4.34 16.82
C LYS A 240 -13.71 -4.05 15.33
N LEU A 241 -12.63 -4.48 14.68
CA LEU A 241 -12.38 -4.34 13.24
C LEU A 241 -12.60 -5.67 12.50
N ALA A 242 -12.73 -6.78 13.24
CA ALA A 242 -12.98 -8.07 12.65
C ALA A 242 -14.36 -8.03 12.00
N PRO A 243 -14.46 -8.30 10.68
CA PRO A 243 -15.75 -8.29 10.06
C PRO A 243 -16.64 -9.35 10.72
N ALA A 244 -17.92 -9.06 10.89
CA ALA A 244 -18.88 -10.05 11.34
C ALA A 244 -18.77 -11.25 10.41
N ALA A 245 -18.46 -12.43 10.97
CA ALA A 245 -18.28 -13.67 10.21
C ALA A 245 -19.63 -14.13 9.63
N GLN A 246 -20.14 -13.41 8.64
CA GLN A 246 -21.25 -13.82 7.82
C GLN A 246 -20.67 -14.13 6.43
N PRO A 247 -20.92 -15.33 5.86
CA PRO A 247 -20.67 -15.53 4.45
C PRO A 247 -21.44 -14.43 3.71
N ALA A 248 -20.81 -13.78 2.73
CA ALA A 248 -21.45 -12.75 1.90
C ALA A 248 -22.83 -13.27 1.46
N ALA A 249 -23.87 -12.72 2.06
CA ALA A 249 -25.22 -13.22 1.91
C ALA A 249 -25.72 -12.67 0.59
N VAL A 250 -25.67 -13.51 -0.46
CA VAL A 250 -26.29 -13.13 -1.73
C VAL A 250 -27.77 -12.94 -1.48
N THR A 251 -28.22 -11.69 -1.54
CA THR A 251 -29.62 -11.34 -1.35
C THR A 251 -30.37 -11.66 -2.64
N GLU A 252 -31.21 -12.68 -2.60
CA GLU A 252 -32.06 -13.08 -3.73
C GLU A 252 -33.40 -12.35 -3.68
N LEU A 253 -33.76 -11.70 -4.77
CA LEU A 253 -35.00 -10.95 -4.93
C LEU A 253 -35.75 -11.40 -6.18
N ALA A 254 -37.07 -11.34 -6.13
CA ALA A 254 -37.91 -11.51 -7.31
C ALA A 254 -38.41 -10.15 -7.80
N LEU A 255 -38.40 -9.98 -9.13
CA LEU A 255 -38.93 -8.83 -9.83
C LEU A 255 -39.91 -9.31 -10.88
N VAL A 256 -41.04 -8.62 -11.01
CA VAL A 256 -42.01 -8.90 -12.06
C VAL A 256 -42.15 -7.62 -12.88
N LEU A 257 -41.92 -7.71 -14.19
CA LEU A 257 -41.96 -6.56 -15.10
C LEU A 257 -42.81 -6.90 -16.34
N PRO A 258 -43.49 -5.91 -16.93
CA PRO A 258 -44.08 -6.10 -18.25
C PRO A 258 -42.99 -6.17 -19.33
N PRO A 259 -43.24 -6.87 -20.45
CA PRO A 259 -42.37 -6.79 -21.62
C PRO A 259 -42.13 -5.33 -22.08
N GLY A 260 -40.90 -5.04 -22.51
CA GLY A 260 -40.43 -3.71 -22.93
C GLY A 260 -39.84 -2.87 -21.79
N GLU A 261 -39.86 -1.55 -21.96
CA GLU A 261 -39.18 -0.58 -21.07
C GLU A 261 -39.81 -0.51 -19.66
N SER A 262 -38.99 -0.63 -18.64
CA SER A 262 -39.34 -0.50 -17.23
C SER A 262 -38.26 0.27 -16.48
N THR A 263 -38.55 0.65 -15.24
CA THR A 263 -37.61 1.35 -14.36
C THR A 263 -37.54 0.63 -13.01
N LEU A 264 -36.32 0.35 -12.57
CA LEU A 264 -36.04 -0.17 -11.24
C LEU A 264 -35.42 0.94 -10.39
N GLU A 265 -36.08 1.27 -9.29
CA GLU A 265 -35.57 2.18 -8.26
C GLU A 265 -35.02 1.36 -7.09
N LEU A 266 -33.69 1.34 -6.93
CA LEU A 266 -33.00 0.69 -5.82
C LEU A 266 -32.59 1.73 -4.79
N ARG A 267 -33.02 1.53 -3.54
CA ARG A 267 -32.60 2.31 -2.39
C ARG A 267 -31.61 1.51 -1.54
N LEU A 268 -30.43 2.06 -1.31
CA LEU A 268 -29.46 1.52 -0.37
C LEU A 268 -29.76 2.08 1.03
N ALA A 269 -30.13 1.19 1.95
CA ALA A 269 -30.30 1.50 3.36
C ALA A 269 -28.99 1.21 4.10
N LEU A 270 -28.36 2.26 4.62
CA LEU A 270 -27.16 2.11 5.44
C LEU A 270 -27.54 1.76 6.90
N PRO A 271 -26.61 1.15 7.66
CA PRO A 271 -26.80 0.93 9.09
C PRO A 271 -27.16 2.22 9.84
N GLU A 272 -27.95 2.09 10.91
CA GLU A 272 -28.37 3.22 11.73
C GLU A 272 -27.16 4.00 12.27
N GLY A 273 -27.25 5.34 12.22
CA GLY A 273 -26.16 6.22 12.67
C GLY A 273 -25.00 6.35 11.68
N THR A 274 -25.13 5.87 10.44
CA THR A 274 -24.07 5.97 9.41
C THR A 274 -24.50 6.82 8.21
N LYS A 275 -23.52 7.31 7.46
CA LYS A 275 -23.70 8.06 6.20
C LYS A 275 -22.71 7.60 5.14
N LEU A 276 -23.00 7.85 3.86
CA LEU A 276 -22.04 7.60 2.79
C LEU A 276 -20.77 8.42 3.01
N ASN A 277 -19.62 7.83 2.68
CA ASN A 277 -18.37 8.56 2.62
C ASN A 277 -18.31 9.38 1.32
N PRO A 278 -18.42 10.73 1.36
CA PRO A 278 -18.40 11.54 0.14
C PRO A 278 -17.03 11.50 -0.58
N ALA A 279 -15.95 11.11 0.12
CA ALA A 279 -14.62 10.97 -0.45
C ALA A 279 -14.39 9.58 -1.10
N ALA A 280 -15.32 8.64 -0.95
CA ALA A 280 -15.23 7.30 -1.52
C ALA A 280 -16.53 6.97 -2.31
N PRO A 281 -16.59 7.29 -3.61
CA PRO A 281 -17.81 7.11 -4.39
C PRO A 281 -18.23 5.64 -4.46
N LEU A 282 -19.53 5.40 -4.29
CA LEU A 282 -20.16 4.09 -4.43
C LEU A 282 -19.97 3.57 -5.86
N LYS A 283 -19.40 2.38 -6.02
CA LYS A 283 -19.24 1.72 -7.32
C LYS A 283 -19.90 0.36 -7.28
N LEU A 284 -21.08 0.26 -7.90
CA LEU A 284 -21.80 -0.99 -8.08
C LEU A 284 -21.63 -1.46 -9.51
N ASN A 285 -21.32 -2.75 -9.66
CA ASN A 285 -21.30 -3.46 -10.92
C ASN A 285 -22.65 -4.11 -11.14
N PHE A 286 -23.09 -4.10 -12.38
CA PHE A 286 -24.34 -4.73 -12.80
C PHE A 286 -24.05 -5.72 -13.92
N ALA A 287 -24.66 -6.91 -13.85
CA ALA A 287 -24.48 -7.96 -14.84
C ALA A 287 -25.82 -8.67 -15.09
N THR A 288 -26.01 -9.19 -16.31
CA THR A 288 -27.23 -9.94 -16.65
C THR A 288 -26.97 -11.35 -17.15
N GLY A 289 -27.86 -12.28 -16.83
CA GLY A 289 -27.81 -13.68 -17.27
C GLY A 289 -29.07 -14.12 -18.04
N ASN A 290 -28.88 -15.02 -19.01
CA ASN A 290 -29.85 -15.64 -19.94
C ASN A 290 -30.79 -14.64 -20.66
N SER A 291 -30.47 -14.38 -21.94
CA SER A 291 -31.21 -13.62 -22.97
C SER A 291 -31.70 -12.19 -22.63
N ALA A 292 -31.00 -11.19 -23.21
CA ALA A 292 -31.35 -9.80 -23.57
C ALA A 292 -32.55 -9.09 -22.84
N ALA A 293 -32.46 -7.87 -22.30
CA ALA A 293 -31.63 -6.73 -22.65
C ALA A 293 -31.48 -5.81 -21.43
N LEU A 294 -30.24 -5.53 -21.02
CA LEU A 294 -30.00 -4.57 -19.95
C LEU A 294 -28.72 -3.83 -20.32
N SER A 295 -28.91 -2.71 -21.00
CA SER A 295 -27.85 -1.77 -21.32
C SER A 295 -27.59 -0.91 -20.09
N LEU A 296 -26.45 -1.14 -19.43
CA LEU A 296 -25.95 -0.27 -18.36
C LEU A 296 -24.60 0.26 -18.81
N ASP A 297 -24.61 1.40 -19.49
CA ASP A 297 -23.39 2.11 -19.85
C ASP A 297 -22.77 2.74 -18.60
N GLY A 298 -21.85 2.02 -17.96
CA GLY A 298 -20.76 2.57 -17.14
C GLY A 298 -21.12 3.55 -16.02
N THR A 299 -22.34 3.51 -15.47
CA THR A 299 -22.82 4.54 -14.56
C THR A 299 -22.17 4.42 -13.18
N VAL A 300 -21.31 5.39 -12.85
CA VAL A 300 -21.03 5.74 -11.45
C VAL A 300 -22.31 6.38 -10.91
N ILE A 301 -22.95 5.77 -9.93
CA ILE A 301 -24.18 6.30 -9.36
C ILE A 301 -23.85 6.96 -8.03
N GLU A 302 -24.14 8.24 -7.93
CA GLU A 302 -23.93 9.04 -6.72
C GLU A 302 -25.19 8.98 -5.83
N GLY A 303 -25.01 8.47 -4.61
CA GLY A 303 -26.05 8.52 -3.57
C GLY A 303 -26.69 7.18 -3.24
N LEU A 304 -27.71 7.25 -2.37
CA LEU A 304 -28.40 6.08 -1.82
C LEU A 304 -29.61 5.65 -2.67
N ASN A 305 -29.97 6.41 -3.70
CA ASN A 305 -31.10 6.10 -4.57
C ASN A 305 -30.58 5.93 -5.99
N LEU A 306 -30.83 4.77 -6.58
CA LEU A 306 -30.37 4.37 -7.90
C LEU A 306 -31.61 4.16 -8.78
N THR A 307 -31.63 4.78 -9.95
CA THR A 307 -32.70 4.58 -10.94
C THR A 307 -32.11 3.91 -12.17
N LEU A 308 -32.59 2.71 -12.48
CA LEU A 308 -32.04 1.85 -13.53
C LEU A 308 -33.11 1.65 -14.61
N PRO A 309 -32.89 2.11 -15.85
CA PRO A 309 -33.74 1.74 -16.97
C PRO A 309 -33.49 0.27 -17.34
N LEU A 310 -34.57 -0.50 -17.50
CA LEU A 310 -34.53 -1.92 -17.83
C LEU A 310 -35.38 -2.17 -19.08
N GLU A 311 -34.98 -3.12 -19.94
CA GLU A 311 -35.80 -3.53 -21.10
C GLU A 311 -35.96 -5.05 -21.14
N LEU A 312 -37.15 -5.55 -20.79
CA LEU A 312 -37.39 -6.98 -20.78
C LEU A 312 -37.86 -7.45 -22.17
N THR A 313 -37.00 -8.19 -22.89
CA THR A 313 -37.33 -8.72 -24.23
C THR A 313 -37.74 -10.20 -24.24
N GLY A 314 -37.51 -10.91 -23.13
CA GLY A 314 -37.84 -12.34 -22.95
C GLY A 314 -38.92 -12.61 -21.89
N SER A 315 -39.13 -13.89 -21.58
CA SER A 315 -40.03 -14.36 -20.51
C SER A 315 -39.46 -14.17 -19.12
N ASP A 316 -38.14 -14.16 -19.02
CA ASP A 316 -37.38 -14.12 -17.79
C ASP A 316 -35.98 -13.56 -18.04
N ALA A 317 -35.37 -13.01 -17.00
CA ALA A 317 -33.99 -12.51 -17.02
C ALA A 317 -33.40 -12.56 -15.61
N MET A 318 -32.07 -12.60 -15.51
CA MET A 318 -31.35 -12.42 -14.25
C MET A 318 -30.62 -11.08 -14.26
N LEU A 319 -30.76 -10.30 -13.18
CA LEU A 319 -29.93 -9.12 -12.91
C LEU A 319 -29.13 -9.35 -11.63
N SER A 320 -27.80 -9.24 -11.73
CA SER A 320 -26.89 -9.25 -10.58
C SER A 320 -26.36 -7.86 -10.31
N VAL A 321 -26.32 -7.46 -9.04
CA VAL A 321 -25.73 -6.18 -8.59
C VAL A 321 -24.67 -6.48 -7.54
N SER A 322 -23.44 -6.04 -7.73
CA SER A 322 -22.38 -6.27 -6.75
C SER A 322 -21.38 -5.12 -6.63
N GLY A 323 -20.94 -4.84 -5.41
CA GLY A 323 -19.88 -3.85 -5.22
C GLY A 323 -19.69 -3.42 -3.77
N PRO A 324 -18.56 -2.75 -3.47
CA PRO A 324 -18.30 -2.21 -2.15
C PRO A 324 -19.16 -0.98 -1.87
N VAL A 325 -19.57 -0.83 -0.60
CA VAL A 325 -20.26 0.35 -0.08
C VAL A 325 -19.42 0.94 1.05
N TYR A 326 -19.02 2.20 0.90
CA TYR A 326 -18.22 2.91 1.90
C TYR A 326 -19.12 3.86 2.70
N PHE A 327 -19.20 3.63 4.02
CA PHE A 327 -20.00 4.45 4.93
C PHE A 327 -19.24 4.73 6.22
N CYS A 328 -19.49 5.87 6.84
CA CYS A 328 -18.82 6.29 8.08
C CYS A 328 -19.84 6.58 9.17
N ASP A 329 -19.41 6.49 10.42
CA ASP A 329 -20.18 6.96 11.56
C ASP A 329 -20.57 8.44 11.34
N ALA A 330 -21.85 8.74 11.47
CA ALA A 330 -22.41 10.06 11.20
C ALA A 330 -22.10 11.08 12.30
N ALA A 331 -21.86 10.63 13.53
CA ALA A 331 -21.49 11.46 14.68
C ALA A 331 -19.97 11.66 14.78
N ASN A 332 -19.17 10.67 14.38
CA ASN A 332 -17.71 10.69 14.43
C ASN A 332 -17.09 10.07 13.17
N GLU A 333 -16.87 10.90 12.15
CA GLU A 333 -16.30 10.50 10.84
C GLU A 333 -14.90 9.85 10.89
N GLY A 334 -14.29 9.71 12.08
CA GLY A 334 -13.00 9.07 12.26
C GLY A 334 -13.00 7.56 11.96
N LEU A 335 -14.18 6.91 11.95
CA LEU A 335 -14.31 5.49 11.63
C LEU A 335 -15.23 5.29 10.42
N CYS A 336 -14.66 4.71 9.36
CA CYS A 336 -15.39 4.31 8.17
C CYS A 336 -15.32 2.80 8.01
N TYR A 337 -16.39 2.25 7.48
CA TYR A 337 -16.62 0.84 7.26
C TYR A 337 -16.72 0.55 5.77
N VAL A 338 -16.42 -0.70 5.41
CA VAL A 338 -16.58 -1.21 4.05
C VAL A 338 -17.61 -2.33 4.11
N GLY A 339 -18.83 -2.02 3.67
CA GLY A 339 -19.85 -3.04 3.42
C GLY A 339 -19.77 -3.55 1.99
N ARG A 340 -20.54 -4.60 1.71
CA ARG A 340 -20.66 -5.15 0.36
C ARG A 340 -22.12 -5.41 0.02
N VAL A 341 -22.49 -5.10 -1.21
CA VAL A 341 -23.77 -5.50 -1.79
C VAL A 341 -23.48 -6.65 -2.74
N ASP A 342 -24.19 -7.76 -2.61
CA ASP A 342 -24.26 -8.83 -3.59
C ASP A 342 -25.74 -9.26 -3.73
N LEU A 343 -26.36 -8.89 -4.84
CA LEU A 343 -27.78 -9.11 -5.12
C LEU A 343 -27.95 -9.96 -6.37
N ARG A 344 -28.93 -10.85 -6.35
CA ARG A 344 -29.45 -11.53 -7.54
C ARG A 344 -30.95 -11.32 -7.64
N MET A 345 -31.38 -10.74 -8.74
CA MET A 345 -32.78 -10.48 -9.05
C MET A 345 -33.22 -11.40 -10.19
N MET A 346 -34.13 -12.32 -9.87
CA MET A 346 -34.86 -13.09 -10.87
C MET A 346 -36.02 -12.26 -11.38
N ILE A 347 -36.00 -11.91 -12.66
CA ILE A 347 -37.02 -11.11 -13.33
C ILE A 347 -37.94 -12.06 -14.11
N THR A 348 -39.26 -11.94 -13.93
CA THR A 348 -40.27 -12.65 -14.72
C THR A 348 -41.20 -11.68 -15.45
N ALA A 349 -41.65 -12.07 -16.65
CA ALA A 349 -42.54 -11.27 -17.47
C ALA A 349 -44.02 -11.42 -17.05
N ASP A 350 -44.69 -10.30 -16.78
CA ASP A 350 -46.15 -10.22 -16.60
C ASP A 350 -46.67 -8.91 -17.19
N SER A 351 -47.54 -8.99 -18.19
CA SER A 351 -48.10 -7.81 -18.89
C SER A 351 -48.96 -6.91 -18.00
N SER A 352 -49.40 -7.40 -16.84
CA SER A 352 -50.18 -6.64 -15.86
C SER A 352 -49.31 -5.94 -14.80
N ALA A 353 -48.00 -6.21 -14.76
CA ALA A 353 -47.10 -5.65 -13.77
C ALA A 353 -46.84 -4.14 -13.97
N GLU A 354 -46.53 -3.47 -12.86
CA GLU A 354 -46.13 -2.06 -12.88
C GLU A 354 -44.79 -1.89 -13.59
N ARG A 355 -44.68 -0.86 -14.44
CA ARG A 355 -43.44 -0.51 -15.13
C ARG A 355 -42.36 0.07 -14.21
N ILE A 356 -42.73 0.53 -13.01
CA ILE A 356 -41.80 1.06 -12.01
C ILE A 356 -41.82 0.10 -10.82
N GLN A 357 -40.64 -0.39 -10.44
CA GLN A 357 -40.48 -1.25 -9.28
C GLN A 357 -39.50 -0.61 -8.30
N GLN A 358 -39.87 -0.57 -7.02
CA GLN A 358 -39.01 -0.07 -5.95
C GLN A 358 -38.49 -1.22 -5.10
N ARG A 359 -37.19 -1.20 -4.77
CA ARG A 359 -36.56 -2.16 -3.87
C ARG A 359 -35.60 -1.44 -2.92
N THR A 360 -35.60 -1.86 -1.65
CA THR A 360 -34.61 -1.39 -0.67
C THR A 360 -33.69 -2.54 -0.33
N ILE A 361 -32.39 -2.26 -0.32
CA ILE A 361 -31.31 -3.21 -0.09
C ILE A 361 -30.39 -2.64 0.98
N ALA A 362 -29.75 -3.49 1.78
CA ALA A 362 -28.73 -3.07 2.75
C ALA A 362 -27.40 -3.71 2.36
N PRO A 363 -26.26 -3.04 2.56
CA PRO A 363 -24.98 -3.71 2.48
C PRO A 363 -24.86 -4.69 3.64
N ASP A 364 -24.24 -5.84 3.38
CA ASP A 364 -23.74 -6.68 4.47
C ASP A 364 -22.71 -5.85 5.23
N ALA A 365 -22.91 -5.72 6.54
CA ALA A 365 -21.92 -5.13 7.41
C ALA A 365 -20.75 -6.11 7.49
N GLY A 366 -19.69 -5.81 6.74
CA GLY A 366 -18.36 -6.33 6.97
C GLY A 366 -17.99 -5.99 8.38
#